data_AF-A0A8J5KG46-F1
#
_entry.id   AF-A0A8J5KG46-F1
#
_cell.length_a   1.000
_cell.length_b   1.000
_cell.length_c   1.000
_cell.angle_alpha   90.00
_cell.angle_beta   90.00
_cell.angle_gamma   90.00
#
_symmetry.space_group_name_H-M   'P 1'
#
loop_
_entity.id
_entity.type
_entity.pdbx_description
1 polymer ?
#
loop_
_entity_poly.entity_id
_entity_poly.type
_entity_poly.pdbx_seq_one_letter_code
_entity_poly.pdbx_strand_id
1 'polypeptide(L)'
;EADFAIGPFGISASRAEVVDFTWPLFVTYSRIMAGKRGVEADPWGFLLPLAPLVWVAILTALVVLPVVMFLFSLFCSLLSNPPNESATDAFSMFRVLLQQDISFPDDWWWERVLLGVWMLTTLVLTRSYAGNLMSLLAVRHIPQPYQTLQDVLDDPSVIMIWQSGSTNEHIIH
;
A
#
# COMPACT_ATOMS: atom_id res chain seq x y z
N GLU A 1 -57.98 14.37 11.80
CA GLU A 1 -57.88 13.00 12.36
C GLU A 1 -57.76 12.04 11.19
N ALA A 2 -56.97 10.98 11.34
CA ALA A 2 -56.73 9.99 10.30
C ALA A 2 -56.84 8.59 10.90
N ASP A 3 -57.57 7.69 10.25
CA ASP A 3 -57.84 6.33 10.75
C ASP A 3 -56.67 5.37 10.54
N PHE A 4 -55.81 5.65 9.56
CA PHE A 4 -54.61 4.88 9.29
C PHE A 4 -53.54 5.75 8.62
N ALA A 5 -52.26 5.43 8.87
CA ALA A 5 -51.13 6.12 8.27
C ALA A 5 -50.09 5.12 7.77
N ILE A 6 -49.58 5.35 6.56
CA ILE A 6 -48.49 4.58 5.97
C ILE A 6 -47.26 5.48 5.89
N GLY A 7 -46.15 5.06 6.48
CA GLY A 7 -44.92 5.83 6.48
C GLY A 7 -43.78 5.16 7.25
N PRO A 8 -42.59 5.77 7.25
CA PRO A 8 -41.42 5.28 7.96
C PRO A 8 -41.54 5.60 9.46
N PHE A 9 -42.50 4.98 10.14
CA PHE A 9 -42.69 5.13 11.58
C PHE A 9 -41.87 4.10 12.34
N GLY A 10 -41.01 4.56 13.25
CA GLY A 10 -40.33 3.70 14.21
C GLY A 10 -41.27 3.28 15.34
N ILE A 11 -41.24 1.99 15.70
CA ILE A 11 -41.99 1.46 16.84
C ILE A 11 -41.24 1.84 18.12
N SER A 12 -41.89 2.55 19.03
CA SER A 12 -41.36 2.90 20.36
C SER A 12 -42.38 2.55 21.44
N ALA A 13 -41.91 2.29 22.66
CA ALA A 13 -42.79 1.93 23.79
C ALA A 13 -43.88 3.00 24.02
N SER A 14 -43.50 4.28 24.05
CA SER A 14 -44.42 5.41 24.22
C SER A 14 -45.45 5.57 23.10
N ARG A 15 -45.15 5.14 21.88
CA ARG A 15 -46.11 5.19 20.74
C ARG A 15 -47.02 3.98 20.70
N ALA A 16 -46.55 2.83 21.16
CA ALA A 16 -47.33 1.60 21.23
C ALA A 16 -48.44 1.64 22.30
N GLU A 17 -48.37 2.56 23.28
CA GLU A 17 -49.44 2.78 24.26
C GLU A 17 -50.68 3.48 23.67
N VAL A 18 -50.50 4.23 22.58
CA VAL A 18 -51.54 5.09 21.99
C VAL A 18 -51.98 4.65 20.60
N VAL A 19 -51.20 3.81 19.89
CA VAL A 19 -51.49 3.34 18.53
C VAL A 19 -51.04 1.89 18.36
N ASP A 20 -51.84 1.08 17.66
CA ASP A 20 -51.52 -0.29 17.29
C ASP A 20 -50.63 -0.35 16.03
N PHE A 21 -49.54 -1.11 16.09
CA PHE A 21 -48.64 -1.37 14.96
C PHE A 21 -48.83 -2.76 14.38
N THR A 22 -48.64 -2.89 13.07
CA THR A 22 -48.55 -4.20 12.39
C THR A 22 -47.15 -4.79 12.50
N TRP A 23 -46.94 -6.01 11.98
CA TRP A 23 -45.62 -6.63 11.92
C TRP A 23 -44.62 -5.76 11.13
N PRO A 24 -43.39 -5.55 11.63
CA PRO A 24 -42.41 -4.69 10.97
C PRO A 24 -42.01 -5.23 9.60
N LEU A 25 -42.13 -4.38 8.57
CA LEU A 25 -41.70 -4.70 7.21
C LEU A 25 -40.18 -4.65 7.03
N PHE A 26 -39.50 -3.77 7.78
CA PHE A 26 -38.04 -3.57 7.72
C PHE A 26 -37.49 -3.30 9.12
N VAL A 27 -36.27 -3.76 9.38
CA VAL A 27 -35.54 -3.49 10.62
C VAL A 27 -34.32 -2.65 10.28
N THR A 28 -34.22 -1.47 10.90
CA THR A 28 -33.11 -0.55 10.74
C THR A 28 -32.36 -0.44 12.06
N TYR A 29 -31.03 -0.31 11.97
CA TYR A 29 -30.17 -0.08 13.13
C TYR A 29 -29.60 1.34 13.09
N SER A 30 -29.46 1.97 14.24
CA SER A 30 -28.78 3.26 14.36
C SER A 30 -27.31 3.12 13.96
N ARG A 31 -26.86 3.95 13.02
CA ARG A 31 -25.47 3.98 12.54
C ARG A 31 -24.95 5.41 12.61
N ILE A 32 -23.70 5.55 13.01
CA ILE A 32 -23.00 6.83 12.98
C ILE A 32 -22.62 7.12 11.52
N MET A 33 -22.91 8.32 11.06
CA MET A 33 -22.42 8.83 9.78
C MET A 33 -21.44 9.94 10.07
N ALA A 34 -20.19 9.75 9.66
CA ALA A 34 -19.16 10.77 9.73
C ALA A 34 -18.80 11.26 8.33
N GLY A 35 -18.46 12.54 8.21
CA GLY A 35 -17.94 13.10 6.96
C GLY A 35 -16.64 12.38 6.59
N LYS A 36 -16.53 11.94 5.32
CA LYS A 36 -15.29 11.37 4.80
C LYS A 36 -14.25 12.50 4.68
N ARG A 37 -13.20 12.47 5.50
CA ARG A 37 -12.02 13.32 5.30
C ARG A 37 -11.40 12.99 3.95
N GLY A 38 -10.99 14.02 3.20
CA GLY A 38 -10.33 13.84 1.91
C GLY A 38 -9.10 12.95 2.04
N VAL A 39 -8.83 12.14 1.03
CA VAL A 39 -7.58 11.37 0.97
C VAL A 39 -6.47 12.36 0.64
N GLU A 40 -5.63 12.67 1.62
CA GLU A 40 -4.41 13.42 1.38
C GLU A 40 -3.45 12.52 0.58
N ALA A 41 -2.98 13.03 -0.57
CA ALA A 41 -2.06 12.29 -1.41
C ALA A 41 -0.64 12.48 -0.85
N ASP A 42 -0.14 11.47 -0.15
CA ASP A 42 1.24 11.47 0.32
C ASP A 42 2.22 11.44 -0.86
N PRO A 43 3.08 12.46 -1.06
CA PRO A 43 4.04 12.49 -2.16
C PRO A 43 5.04 11.32 -2.12
N TRP A 44 5.25 10.74 -0.94
CA TRP A 44 6.17 9.63 -0.69
C TRP A 44 5.48 8.25 -0.72
N GLY A 45 4.19 8.19 -1.08
CA GLY A 45 3.42 6.93 -1.12
C GLY A 45 4.01 5.87 -2.06
N PHE A 46 4.87 6.26 -3.01
CA PHE A 46 5.57 5.34 -3.92
C PHE A 46 6.67 4.49 -3.25
N LEU A 47 7.11 4.85 -2.03
CA LEU A 47 8.12 4.12 -1.25
C LEU A 47 7.50 3.08 -0.30
N LEU A 48 6.22 3.25 0.05
CA LEU A 48 5.43 2.32 0.87
C LEU A 48 5.28 0.88 0.32
N PRO A 49 5.33 0.60 -1.00
CA PRO A 49 5.13 -0.76 -1.52
C PRO A 49 6.18 -1.77 -1.07
N LEU A 50 7.34 -1.28 -0.60
CA LEU A 50 8.49 -2.10 -0.30
C LEU A 50 9.01 -1.79 1.10
N ALA A 51 9.26 -2.85 1.89
CA ALA A 51 9.83 -2.71 3.21
C ALA A 51 11.21 -2.04 3.14
N PRO A 52 11.57 -1.19 4.13
CA PRO A 52 12.87 -0.50 4.17
C PRO A 52 14.06 -1.46 4.11
N LEU A 53 13.90 -2.68 4.65
CA LEU A 53 14.91 -3.74 4.58
C LEU A 53 15.23 -4.14 3.14
N VAL A 54 14.23 -4.25 2.26
CA VAL A 54 14.46 -4.65 0.86
C VAL A 54 15.11 -3.51 0.08
N TRP A 55 14.77 -2.25 0.38
CA TRP A 55 15.49 -1.09 -0.15
C TRP A 55 16.98 -1.13 0.17
N VAL A 56 17.33 -1.41 1.43
CA VAL A 56 18.72 -1.56 1.86
C VAL A 56 19.40 -2.74 1.15
N ALA A 57 18.69 -3.87 1.01
CA ALA A 57 19.20 -5.04 0.29
C ALA A 57 19.47 -4.74 -1.20
N ILE A 58 18.61 -3.99 -1.87
CA ILE A 58 18.79 -3.57 -3.27
C ILE A 58 20.01 -2.66 -3.39
N LEU A 59 20.11 -1.63 -2.55
CA LEU A 59 21.25 -0.71 -2.57
C LEU A 59 22.55 -1.45 -2.29
N THR A 60 22.53 -2.39 -1.35
CA THR A 60 23.70 -3.21 -1.02
C THR A 60 24.06 -4.14 -2.17
N ALA A 61 23.09 -4.83 -2.78
CA ALA A 61 23.33 -5.69 -3.94
C ALA A 61 23.88 -4.92 -5.15
N LEU A 62 23.35 -3.70 -5.39
CA LEU A 62 23.79 -2.81 -6.46
C LEU A 62 25.24 -2.36 -6.29
N VAL A 63 25.76 -2.27 -5.06
CA VAL A 63 27.17 -1.92 -4.79
C VAL A 63 28.06 -3.17 -4.75
N VAL A 64 27.61 -4.24 -4.10
CA VAL A 64 28.42 -5.45 -3.90
C VAL A 64 28.72 -6.15 -5.22
N LEU A 65 27.75 -6.28 -6.13
CA LEU A 65 27.96 -6.99 -7.39
C LEU A 65 29.01 -6.33 -8.31
N PRO A 66 28.97 -5.02 -8.60
CA PRO A 66 30.03 -4.38 -9.39
C PRO A 66 31.36 -4.38 -8.65
N VAL A 67 31.39 -4.26 -7.32
CA VAL A 67 32.64 -4.35 -6.54
C VAL A 67 33.26 -5.75 -6.66
N VAL A 68 32.47 -6.81 -6.54
CA VAL A 68 32.95 -8.19 -6.71
C VAL A 68 33.45 -8.43 -8.14
N MET A 69 32.73 -7.96 -9.15
CA MET A 69 33.18 -8.07 -10.54
C MET A 69 34.46 -7.27 -10.81
N PHE A 70 34.56 -6.06 -10.25
CA PHE A 70 35.76 -5.21 -10.37
C PHE A 70 36.97 -5.81 -9.66
N LEU A 71 36.79 -6.39 -8.47
CA LEU A 71 37.86 -7.09 -7.76
C LEU A 71 38.32 -8.33 -8.52
N PHE A 72 37.39 -9.05 -9.15
CA PHE A 72 37.72 -10.23 -9.95
C PHE A 72 38.45 -9.85 -11.25
N SER A 73 38.01 -8.80 -11.95
CA SER A 73 38.70 -8.32 -13.14
C SER A 73 40.10 -7.78 -12.81
N LEU A 74 40.25 -7.11 -11.66
CA LEU A 74 41.55 -6.68 -11.16
C LEU A 74 42.45 -7.87 -10.85
N PHE A 75 41.95 -8.91 -10.17
CA PHE A 75 42.71 -10.12 -9.88
C PHE A 75 43.15 -10.87 -11.15
N CYS A 76 42.26 -10.97 -12.14
CA CYS A 76 42.56 -11.59 -13.42
C CYS A 76 43.56 -10.77 -14.24
N SER A 77 43.45 -9.44 -14.23
CA SER A 77 44.41 -8.52 -14.87
C SER A 77 45.78 -8.53 -14.19
N LEU A 78 45.85 -8.67 -12.86
CA LEU A 78 47.11 -8.81 -12.13
C LEU A 78 47.85 -10.10 -12.48
N LEU A 79 47.11 -11.15 -12.87
CA LEU A 79 47.66 -12.42 -13.37
C LEU A 79 48.05 -12.37 -14.86
N SER A 80 47.49 -11.45 -15.65
CA SER A 80 47.67 -11.39 -17.11
C SER A 80 47.68 -9.93 -17.64
N ASN A 81 48.82 -9.45 -18.16
CA ASN A 81 48.95 -8.12 -18.79
C ASN A 81 48.56 -8.16 -20.28
N PRO A 82 47.96 -7.09 -20.88
CA PRO A 82 48.19 -5.65 -20.62
C PRO A 82 46.98 -4.83 -20.08
N PRO A 83 47.22 -3.62 -19.51
CA PRO A 83 46.29 -2.84 -18.68
C PRO A 83 45.20 -2.04 -19.41
N ASN A 84 45.21 -1.96 -20.74
CA ASN A 84 44.32 -1.04 -21.47
C ASN A 84 42.96 -1.66 -21.83
N GLU A 85 42.83 -2.99 -21.91
CA GLU A 85 41.56 -3.65 -22.24
C GLU A 85 40.65 -3.86 -21.01
N SER A 86 41.25 -4.07 -19.84
CA SER A 86 40.52 -4.37 -18.59
C SER A 86 39.61 -3.24 -18.10
N ALA A 87 39.98 -1.98 -18.36
CA ALA A 87 39.18 -0.82 -17.93
C ALA A 87 37.91 -0.68 -18.79
N THR A 88 38.01 -0.96 -20.08
CA THR A 88 36.87 -1.01 -21.02
C THR A 88 35.93 -2.17 -20.70
N ASP A 89 36.48 -3.33 -20.33
CA ASP A 89 35.67 -4.49 -19.91
C ASP A 89 34.95 -4.24 -18.59
N ALA A 90 35.62 -3.67 -17.59
CA ALA A 90 34.98 -3.30 -16.33
C ALA A 90 33.86 -2.26 -16.52
N PHE A 91 34.07 -1.28 -17.40
CA PHE A 91 33.07 -0.25 -17.69
C PHE A 91 31.87 -0.79 -18.49
N SER A 92 32.09 -1.72 -19.42
CA SER A 92 31.01 -2.38 -20.16
C SER A 92 30.16 -3.28 -19.24
N MET A 93 30.79 -4.04 -18.35
CA MET A 93 30.08 -4.85 -17.34
C MET A 93 29.26 -3.98 -16.38
N PHE A 94 29.78 -2.82 -15.99
CA PHE A 94 29.02 -1.84 -15.18
C PHE A 94 27.78 -1.31 -15.93
N ARG A 95 27.89 -1.07 -17.24
CA ARG A 95 26.75 -0.68 -18.09
C ARG A 95 25.69 -1.78 -18.20
N VAL A 96 26.10 -3.04 -18.28
CA VAL A 96 25.19 -4.20 -18.27
C VAL A 96 24.45 -4.30 -16.93
N LEU A 97 25.14 -4.09 -15.81
CA LEU A 97 24.53 -4.08 -14.47
C LEU A 97 23.47 -2.98 -14.30
N LEU A 98 23.67 -1.82 -14.93
CA LEU A 98 22.72 -0.71 -14.97
C LEU A 98 21.58 -0.88 -16.01
N GLN A 99 21.45 -2.06 -16.62
CA GLN A 99 20.47 -2.35 -17.68
C GLN A 99 20.64 -1.50 -18.96
N GLN A 100 21.83 -0.94 -19.21
CA GLN A 100 22.04 0.00 -20.32
C GLN A 100 22.55 -0.64 -21.61
N ASP A 101 23.21 -1.80 -21.58
CA ASP A 101 23.69 -2.50 -22.79
C ASP A 101 24.00 -3.98 -22.51
N ILE A 102 24.05 -4.82 -23.54
CA ILE A 102 24.53 -6.21 -23.47
C ILE A 102 25.63 -6.36 -24.52
N SER A 103 26.85 -6.02 -24.14
CA SER A 103 28.05 -6.28 -24.93
C SER A 103 28.80 -7.43 -24.26
N PHE A 104 28.80 -8.61 -24.88
CA PHE A 104 29.39 -9.83 -24.30
C PHE A 104 30.85 -10.01 -24.75
N PRO A 105 31.80 -10.18 -23.82
CA PRO A 105 33.07 -10.83 -24.11
C PRO A 105 32.84 -12.35 -24.32
N ASP A 106 33.59 -12.97 -25.22
CA ASP A 106 33.35 -14.36 -25.66
C ASP A 106 33.88 -15.44 -24.72
N ASP A 107 34.76 -15.13 -23.76
CA ASP A 107 35.60 -16.17 -23.14
C ASP A 107 35.11 -16.77 -21.81
N TRP A 108 34.16 -16.15 -21.07
CA TRP A 108 33.82 -16.66 -19.72
C TRP A 108 32.35 -17.04 -19.45
N TRP A 109 32.13 -18.33 -19.22
CA TRP A 109 30.81 -18.92 -18.93
C TRP A 109 30.22 -18.55 -17.55
N TRP A 110 31.04 -18.34 -16.50
CA TRP A 110 30.52 -18.02 -15.16
C TRP A 110 30.02 -16.58 -15.05
N GLU A 111 30.60 -15.65 -15.82
CA GLU A 111 30.10 -14.27 -15.91
C GLU A 111 28.66 -14.25 -16.45
N ARG A 112 28.38 -15.08 -17.44
CA ARG A 112 27.02 -15.24 -18.01
C ARG A 112 26.03 -15.80 -16.98
N VAL A 113 26.48 -16.72 -16.11
CA VAL A 113 25.64 -17.26 -15.03
C VAL A 113 25.33 -16.18 -13.99
N LEU A 114 26.34 -15.41 -13.55
CA LEU A 114 26.15 -14.29 -12.61
C LEU A 114 25.22 -13.21 -13.19
N LEU A 115 25.44 -12.82 -14.44
CA LEU A 115 24.57 -11.87 -15.14
C LEU A 115 23.15 -12.43 -15.29
N GLY A 116 22.99 -13.70 -15.61
CA GLY A 116 21.68 -14.37 -15.69
C GLY A 116 20.93 -14.34 -14.36
N VAL A 117 21.61 -14.65 -13.26
CA VAL A 117 21.04 -14.58 -11.90
C VAL A 117 20.68 -13.15 -11.53
N TRP A 118 21.52 -12.17 -11.87
CA TRP A 118 21.24 -10.74 -11.64
C TRP A 118 20.02 -10.25 -12.42
N MET A 119 19.93 -10.60 -13.71
CA MET A 119 18.80 -10.24 -14.55
C MET A 119 17.50 -10.88 -14.07
N LEU A 120 17.54 -12.13 -13.61
CA LEU A 120 16.37 -12.79 -13.02
C LEU A 120 15.97 -12.12 -11.69
N THR A 121 16.93 -11.77 -10.85
CA THR A 121 16.70 -11.09 -9.57
C THR A 121 16.06 -9.72 -9.78
N THR A 122 16.60 -8.91 -10.69
CA THR A 122 16.05 -7.58 -11.02
C THR A 122 14.67 -7.69 -11.65
N LEU A 123 14.42 -8.66 -12.53
CA LEU A 123 13.10 -8.89 -13.12
C LEU A 123 12.06 -9.23 -12.05
N VAL A 124 12.34 -10.19 -11.17
CA VAL A 124 11.43 -10.58 -10.07
C VAL A 124 11.12 -9.39 -9.17
N LEU A 125 12.16 -8.61 -8.84
CA LEU A 125 12.01 -7.42 -8.02
C LEU A 125 11.13 -6.36 -8.67
N THR A 126 11.35 -6.02 -9.95
CA THR A 126 10.54 -5.03 -10.66
C THR A 126 9.08 -5.48 -10.77
N ARG A 127 8.83 -6.78 -11.04
CA ARG A 127 7.47 -7.33 -11.10
C ARG A 127 6.77 -7.30 -9.74
N SER A 128 7.47 -7.65 -8.67
CA SER A 128 6.94 -7.58 -7.31
C SER A 128 6.66 -6.14 -6.87
N TYR A 129 7.54 -5.19 -7.23
CA TYR A 129 7.35 -3.77 -6.94
C TYR A 129 6.11 -3.22 -7.66
N ALA A 130 5.99 -3.48 -8.96
CA ALA A 130 4.82 -3.07 -9.75
C ALA A 130 3.52 -3.65 -9.18
N GLY A 131 3.52 -4.92 -8.77
CA GLY A 131 2.37 -5.58 -8.15
C GLY A 131 1.97 -4.97 -6.80
N ASN A 132 2.94 -4.76 -5.90
CA ASN A 132 2.67 -4.15 -4.60
C ASN A 132 2.20 -2.70 -4.72
N LEU A 133 2.79 -1.93 -5.63
CA LEU A 133 2.36 -0.57 -5.94
C LEU A 133 0.92 -0.56 -6.48
N MET A 134 0.59 -1.48 -7.39
CA MET A 134 -0.76 -1.63 -7.92
C MET A 134 -1.78 -1.99 -6.82
N SER A 135 -1.41 -2.86 -5.89
CA SER A 135 -2.24 -3.22 -4.73
C SER A 135 -2.52 -2.02 -3.82
N LEU A 136 -1.50 -1.20 -3.54
CA LEU A 136 -1.66 0.01 -2.73
C LEU A 136 -2.51 1.08 -3.42
N LEU A 137 -2.42 1.18 -4.75
CA LEU A 137 -3.25 2.09 -5.52
C LEU A 137 -4.71 1.62 -5.62
N ALA A 138 -4.94 0.30 -5.62
CA ALA A 138 -6.27 -0.29 -5.64
C ALA A 138 -7.02 -0.10 -4.31
N VAL A 139 -6.33 -0.25 -3.17
CA VAL A 139 -6.90 -0.06 -1.84
C VAL A 139 -6.27 1.16 -1.18
N ARG A 140 -6.84 2.34 -1.44
CA ARG A 140 -6.50 3.55 -0.68
C ARG A 140 -7.14 3.45 0.69
N HIS A 141 -6.33 3.25 1.73
CA HIS A 141 -6.82 3.25 3.10
C HIS A 141 -7.35 4.64 3.45
N ILE A 142 -8.66 4.74 3.68
CA ILE A 142 -9.28 5.94 4.23
C ILE A 142 -9.32 5.69 5.74
N PRO A 143 -8.50 6.38 6.54
CA PRO A 143 -8.54 6.19 7.98
C PRO A 143 -9.96 6.52 8.46
N GLN A 144 -10.60 5.56 9.11
CA GLN A 144 -11.88 5.78 9.77
C GLN A 144 -11.58 6.33 11.16
N PRO A 145 -11.88 7.62 11.43
CA PRO A 145 -11.44 8.26 12.67
C PRO A 145 -12.16 7.72 13.91
N TYR A 146 -13.38 7.20 13.77
CA TYR A 146 -14.19 6.71 14.87
C TYR A 146 -14.81 5.37 14.50
N GLN A 147 -14.58 4.34 15.31
CA GLN A 147 -15.12 3.00 15.09
C GLN A 147 -16.30 2.72 16.02
N THR A 148 -16.32 3.33 17.20
CA THR A 148 -17.36 3.13 18.22
C THR A 148 -18.03 4.44 18.61
N LEU A 149 -19.24 4.34 19.19
CA LEU A 149 -19.93 5.47 19.80
C LEU A 149 -19.12 6.06 20.96
N GLN A 150 -18.40 5.21 21.71
CA GLN A 150 -17.58 5.64 22.83
C GLN A 150 -16.45 6.56 22.36
N ASP A 151 -15.78 6.23 21.25
CA ASP A 151 -14.72 7.07 20.68
C ASP A 151 -15.21 8.48 20.30
N VAL A 152 -16.50 8.61 19.93
CA VAL A 152 -17.11 9.90 19.61
C VAL A 152 -17.55 10.64 20.88
N LEU A 153 -17.99 9.91 21.92
CA LEU A 153 -18.39 10.49 23.21
C LEU A 153 -17.19 11.01 24.01
N ASP A 154 -16.05 10.34 23.91
CA ASP A 154 -14.83 10.71 24.63
C ASP A 154 -14.10 11.90 23.99
N ASP A 155 -14.39 12.24 22.73
CA ASP A 155 -13.78 13.36 22.00
C ASP A 155 -14.62 14.66 22.13
N PRO A 156 -14.20 15.64 22.96
CA PRO A 156 -14.96 16.88 23.18
C PRO A 156 -14.93 17.82 21.96
N SER A 157 -14.15 17.51 20.92
CA SER A 157 -14.06 18.32 19.70
C SER A 157 -15.13 17.98 18.65
N VAL A 158 -15.86 16.86 18.83
CA VAL A 158 -16.86 16.38 17.88
C VAL A 158 -18.27 16.74 18.36
N ILE A 159 -19.01 17.44 17.51
CA ILE A 159 -20.43 17.73 17.76
C ILE A 159 -21.26 16.65 17.09
N MET A 160 -22.02 15.90 17.90
CA MET A 160 -23.04 15.00 17.37
C MET A 160 -24.28 15.81 16.98
N ILE A 161 -24.84 15.51 15.80
CA ILE A 161 -26.09 16.11 15.32
C ILE A 161 -27.11 14.98 15.20
N TRP A 162 -28.29 15.19 15.77
CA TRP A 162 -29.41 14.27 15.67
C TRP A 162 -30.68 15.00 15.25
N GLN A 163 -31.62 14.24 14.67
CA GLN A 163 -32.92 14.77 14.29
C GLN A 163 -33.84 14.83 15.51
N SER A 164 -34.36 16.01 15.80
CA SER A 164 -35.26 16.22 16.94
C SER A 164 -36.61 15.51 16.74
N GLY A 165 -37.14 14.87 17.78
CA GLY A 165 -38.41 14.13 17.76
C GLY A 165 -38.33 12.73 17.13
N SER A 166 -37.11 12.22 16.93
CA SER A 166 -36.88 10.84 16.45
C SER A 166 -36.88 9.83 17.59
N THR A 167 -37.22 8.58 17.29
CA THR A 167 -37.19 7.48 18.27
C THR A 167 -35.80 7.27 18.90
N ASN A 168 -34.74 7.77 18.26
CA ASN A 168 -33.35 7.61 18.69
C ASN A 168 -32.92 8.54 19.84
N GLU A 169 -33.71 9.55 20.18
CA GLU A 169 -33.39 10.48 21.28
C GLU A 169 -33.29 9.77 22.63
N HIS A 170 -34.05 8.69 22.83
CA HIS A 170 -34.05 7.90 24.07
C HIS A 170 -32.80 7.02 24.26
N ILE A 171 -31.93 6.91 23.25
CA ILE A 171 -30.76 5.99 23.29
C ILE A 171 -29.60 6.58 24.12
N ILE A 172 -29.61 7.89 24.39
CA ILE A 172 -28.48 8.61 25.01
C ILE A 172 -28.80 9.05 26.47
N HIS A 173 -29.95 8.64 27.01
CA HIS A 173 -30.32 8.83 28.43
C HIS A 173 -30.29 7.49 29.16
#